data_AF-A0AAN5X7B9-F1
#
_entry.id   AF-A0AAN5X7B9-F1
#
_cell.length_a   1.000
_cell.length_b   1.000
_cell.length_c   1.000
_cell.angle_alpha   90.00
_cell.angle_beta   90.00
_cell.angle_gamma   90.00
#
_symmetry.space_group_name_H-M   'P 1'
#
loop_
_entity.id
_entity.type
_entity.pdbx_description
1 polymer ?
#
loop_
_entity_poly.entity_id
_entity_poly.type
_entity_poly.pdbx_seq_one_letter_code
_entity_poly.pdbx_strand_id
1 'polypeptide(L)'
;MKRGIKALCIAVALAGGTFCTAAIAAPSAGKAQAEPVKEKTAATTPQAKPETTADAPEETVSINTATADELAQAMNGVGKKKAQSIVSYREEYGPFKSIEDLKQVPGMGNSLVERNLSRIRL
;
A
#
# COMPACT_ATOMS: atom_id res chain seq x y z
N MET A 1 -6.05 33.24 42.16
CA MET A 1 -7.03 32.17 42.47
C MET A 1 -7.49 31.58 41.14
N LYS A 2 -7.40 30.31 40.75
CA LYS A 2 -7.02 29.03 41.36
C LYS A 2 -6.39 28.19 40.22
N ARG A 3 -5.20 27.61 40.44
CA ARG A 3 -4.74 26.44 39.66
C ARG A 3 -5.35 25.21 40.34
N GLY A 4 -6.04 24.35 39.59
CA GLY A 4 -6.73 23.17 40.13
C GLY A 4 -6.34 21.92 39.36
N ILE A 5 -5.28 21.25 39.81
CA ILE A 5 -4.96 19.86 39.48
C ILE A 5 -5.85 18.97 40.34
N LYS A 6 -6.52 17.99 39.74
CA LYS A 6 -7.08 16.76 40.37
C LYS A 6 -7.54 15.86 39.21
N ALA A 7 -6.71 14.95 38.72
CA ALA A 7 -6.47 13.62 39.28
C ALA A 7 -7.75 12.78 39.41
N LEU A 8 -7.65 11.56 38.85
CA LEU A 8 -8.21 10.32 39.36
C LEU A 8 -9.64 9.97 38.93
N CYS A 9 -9.73 8.97 38.03
CA CYS A 9 -10.61 7.80 38.15
C CYS A 9 -10.09 6.68 37.23
N ILE A 10 -9.23 5.83 37.79
CA ILE A 10 -8.93 4.47 37.33
C ILE A 10 -9.67 3.53 38.28
N ALA A 11 -10.48 2.61 37.74
CA ALA A 11 -10.85 1.27 38.26
C ALA A 11 -12.10 0.80 37.48
N VAL A 12 -12.04 -0.23 36.61
CA VAL A 12 -11.93 -1.69 36.87
C VAL A 12 -13.16 -2.27 37.58
N ALA A 13 -13.96 -3.03 36.83
CA ALA A 13 -14.81 -4.16 37.23
C ALA A 13 -15.20 -4.91 35.93
N LEU A 14 -14.71 -6.10 35.55
CA LEU A 14 -14.62 -7.42 36.20
C LEU A 14 -15.98 -8.12 36.36
N ALA A 15 -16.41 -8.80 35.29
CA ALA A 15 -17.30 -9.96 35.26
C ALA A 15 -16.91 -10.73 33.97
N GLY A 16 -16.47 -11.99 33.95
CA GLY A 16 -16.81 -13.12 34.81
C GLY A 16 -17.72 -14.05 34.00
N GLY A 17 -17.14 -15.02 33.28
CA GLY A 17 -17.88 -15.93 32.41
C GLY A 17 -17.04 -17.14 32.00
N THR A 18 -16.95 -18.09 32.91
CA THR A 18 -16.34 -19.41 32.77
C THR A 18 -17.11 -20.28 31.78
N PHE A 19 -16.43 -20.93 30.84
CA PHE A 19 -16.78 -22.29 30.45
C PHE A 19 -15.52 -23.07 30.02
N CYS A 20 -15.11 -24.00 30.88
CA CYS A 20 -14.12 -25.05 30.62
C CYS A 20 -14.81 -26.19 29.84
N THR A 21 -14.22 -26.76 28.80
CA THR A 21 -13.49 -28.05 28.72
C THR A 21 -13.70 -28.50 27.24
N ALA A 22 -12.87 -29.26 26.54
CA ALA A 22 -11.86 -30.26 26.87
C ALA A 22 -10.83 -30.27 25.71
N ALA A 23 -9.54 -30.40 26.02
CA ALA A 23 -8.70 -31.56 25.72
C ALA A 23 -8.84 -32.13 24.28
N ILE A 24 -7.75 -32.15 23.50
CA ILE A 24 -6.89 -33.34 23.34
C ILE A 24 -5.66 -33.07 22.44
N ALA A 25 -4.52 -33.60 22.90
CA ALA A 25 -3.42 -34.19 22.14
C ALA A 25 -2.50 -33.32 21.23
N ALA A 26 -1.33 -32.97 21.77
CA ALA A 26 -0.05 -33.04 21.05
C ALA A 26 0.40 -34.53 20.99
N PRO A 27 1.22 -35.02 20.03
CA PRO A 27 2.59 -34.53 19.86
C PRO A 27 3.24 -34.66 18.46
N SER A 28 4.43 -34.04 18.37
CA SER A 28 5.64 -34.55 17.70
C SER A 28 6.00 -34.11 16.28
N ALA A 29 7.25 -33.62 16.22
CA ALA A 29 8.26 -33.85 15.19
C ALA A 29 8.12 -33.16 13.82
N GLY A 30 8.92 -32.09 13.67
CA GLY A 30 10.06 -32.19 12.77
C GLY A 30 9.93 -31.59 11.36
N LYS A 31 10.96 -30.77 11.06
CA LYS A 31 11.59 -30.56 9.75
C LYS A 31 11.10 -29.39 8.88
N ALA A 32 12.11 -28.58 8.55
CA ALA A 32 12.15 -27.52 7.55
C ALA A 32 11.85 -28.00 6.12
N GLN A 33 11.46 -27.03 5.28
CA GLN A 33 11.67 -26.83 3.82
C GLN A 33 10.41 -26.15 3.26
N ALA A 34 10.46 -24.89 2.83
CA ALA A 34 11.00 -24.40 1.56
C ALA A 34 10.16 -24.87 0.34
N GLU A 35 9.74 -23.86 -0.44
CA GLU A 35 9.06 -23.82 -1.75
C GLU A 35 9.60 -24.86 -2.79
N PRO A 36 9.03 -25.09 -4.01
CA PRO A 36 8.28 -24.14 -4.84
C PRO A 36 7.27 -24.68 -5.90
N VAL A 37 6.62 -23.72 -6.56
CA VAL A 37 6.26 -23.57 -8.00
C VAL A 37 5.56 -24.67 -8.83
N LYS A 38 4.77 -24.12 -9.78
CA LYS A 38 4.68 -24.47 -11.22
C LYS A 38 3.59 -25.49 -11.59
N GLU A 39 2.85 -25.33 -12.68
CA GLU A 39 3.04 -24.49 -13.87
C GLU A 39 1.78 -24.52 -14.76
N LYS A 40 1.75 -23.58 -15.72
CA LYS A 40 1.38 -23.77 -17.14
C LYS A 40 -0.12 -23.68 -17.45
N THR A 41 -0.62 -22.94 -18.45
CA THR A 41 -0.06 -22.21 -19.62
C THR A 41 -1.29 -21.80 -20.45
N ALA A 42 -1.31 -20.91 -21.42
CA ALA A 42 -0.49 -19.81 -21.92
C ALA A 42 -1.35 -19.17 -23.02
N ALA A 43 -1.11 -17.90 -23.30
CA ALA A 43 -1.13 -17.42 -24.68
C ALA A 43 -0.12 -16.27 -24.79
N THR A 44 1.07 -16.65 -25.23
CA THR A 44 2.12 -15.86 -25.88
C THR A 44 1.50 -15.18 -27.13
N THR A 45 1.85 -13.99 -27.60
CA THR A 45 3.08 -13.58 -28.33
C THR A 45 2.89 -12.13 -28.89
N PRO A 46 3.83 -11.49 -29.62
CA PRO A 46 4.76 -10.46 -29.14
C PRO A 46 4.65 -9.10 -29.87
N GLN A 47 5.01 -7.99 -29.22
CA GLN A 47 5.50 -6.76 -29.88
C GLN A 47 6.10 -5.86 -28.77
N ALA A 48 7.41 -5.83 -28.56
CA ALA A 48 8.39 -5.06 -29.33
C ALA A 48 8.05 -3.57 -29.44
N LYS A 49 8.35 -2.82 -28.37
CA LYS A 49 8.99 -1.51 -28.48
C LYS A 49 9.76 -1.17 -27.19
N PRO A 50 11.10 -1.31 -27.18
CA PRO A 50 11.91 -0.65 -26.17
C PRO A 50 12.10 0.79 -26.62
N GLU A 51 11.27 1.71 -26.13
CA GLU A 51 11.63 3.13 -26.16
C GLU A 51 12.18 3.50 -24.79
N THR A 52 13.45 3.13 -24.62
CA THR A 52 14.38 3.93 -23.85
C THR A 52 14.49 5.29 -24.54
N THR A 53 13.74 6.26 -24.05
CA THR A 53 14.16 7.66 -24.11
C THR A 53 14.63 8.01 -22.72
N ALA A 54 15.95 7.89 -22.54
CA ALA A 54 16.65 8.46 -21.41
C ALA A 54 16.70 9.98 -21.63
N ASP A 55 15.79 10.71 -20.99
CA ASP A 55 15.86 12.16 -20.85
C ASP A 55 16.12 12.46 -19.38
N ALA A 56 17.40 12.72 -19.04
CA ALA A 56 17.92 13.23 -17.76
C ALA A 56 17.45 12.53 -16.45
N PRO A 57 18.23 12.56 -15.35
CA PRO A 57 17.79 12.00 -14.08
C PRO A 57 16.82 12.96 -13.37
N GLU A 58 15.72 13.31 -14.02
CA GLU A 58 14.53 13.75 -13.31
C GLU A 58 13.93 12.47 -12.72
N GLU A 59 13.86 12.35 -11.39
CA GLU A 59 13.32 11.20 -10.66
C GLU A 59 11.83 10.99 -11.01
N THR A 60 11.59 10.41 -12.19
CA THR A 60 10.25 10.06 -12.65
C THR A 60 9.86 8.71 -12.08
N VAL A 61 8.70 8.66 -11.43
CA VAL A 61 8.18 7.46 -10.77
C VAL A 61 7.03 6.86 -11.58
N SER A 62 6.98 5.53 -11.72
CA SER A 62 5.87 4.85 -12.39
C SER A 62 4.72 4.61 -11.43
N ILE A 63 3.52 5.09 -11.74
CA ILE A 63 2.35 4.98 -10.86
C ILE A 63 1.80 3.55 -10.75
N ASN A 64 2.03 2.73 -11.76
CA ASN A 64 1.56 1.34 -11.76
C ASN A 64 2.52 0.39 -11.03
N THR A 65 3.83 0.66 -11.04
CA THR A 65 4.81 -0.25 -10.43
C THR A 65 5.37 0.24 -9.10
N ALA A 66 5.39 1.56 -8.85
CA ALA A 66 6.04 2.08 -7.66
C ALA A 66 5.31 1.73 -6.38
N THR A 67 6.07 1.67 -5.29
CA THR A 67 5.57 1.52 -3.93
C THR A 67 5.00 2.83 -3.41
N ALA A 68 4.20 2.76 -2.34
CA ALA A 68 3.65 3.95 -1.71
C ALA A 68 4.74 4.88 -1.13
N ASP A 69 5.91 4.36 -0.73
CA ASP A 69 6.99 5.20 -0.21
C ASP A 69 7.68 5.94 -1.37
N GLU A 70 7.97 5.25 -2.47
CA GLU A 70 8.55 5.86 -3.69
C GLU A 70 7.65 6.96 -4.26
N LEU A 71 6.33 6.73 -4.33
CA LEU A 71 5.37 7.74 -4.77
C LEU A 71 5.36 8.95 -3.83
N ALA A 72 5.46 8.73 -2.52
CA ALA A 72 5.49 9.82 -1.54
C ALA A 72 6.79 10.63 -1.57
N GLN A 73 7.92 9.99 -1.95
CA GLN A 73 9.21 10.66 -2.07
C GLN A 73 9.32 11.45 -3.37
N ALA A 74 8.89 10.86 -4.49
CA ALA A 74 8.97 11.50 -5.80
C ALA A 74 7.94 12.63 -5.96
N MET A 75 6.71 12.46 -5.47
CA MET A 75 5.63 13.42 -5.73
C MET A 75 5.57 14.54 -4.68
N ASN A 76 5.60 15.79 -5.13
CA ASN A 76 5.49 16.97 -4.27
C ASN A 76 4.06 17.13 -3.71
N GLY A 77 3.92 17.10 -2.38
CA GLY A 77 2.63 17.22 -1.69
C GLY A 77 1.84 15.92 -1.55
N VAL A 78 2.43 14.79 -1.94
CA VAL A 78 1.88 13.44 -1.72
C VAL A 78 2.60 12.81 -0.53
N GLY A 79 1.90 12.70 0.60
CA GLY A 79 2.43 11.97 1.76
C GLY A 79 2.03 10.49 1.73
N LYS A 80 2.52 9.72 2.70
CA LYS A 80 2.24 8.28 2.85
C LYS A 80 0.77 7.91 2.70
N LYS A 81 -0.15 8.69 3.29
CA LYS A 81 -1.61 8.42 3.17
C LYS A 81 -2.13 8.50 1.74
N LYS A 82 -1.72 9.52 0.97
CA LYS A 82 -2.17 9.71 -0.41
C LYS A 82 -1.53 8.68 -1.33
N ALA A 83 -0.26 8.39 -1.13
CA ALA A 83 0.43 7.36 -1.89
C ALA A 83 -0.18 5.96 -1.65
N GLN A 84 -0.56 5.65 -0.40
CA GLN A 84 -1.32 4.44 -0.10
C GLN A 84 -2.65 4.41 -0.85
N SER A 85 -3.39 5.52 -0.92
CA SER A 85 -4.62 5.59 -1.74
C SER A 85 -4.37 5.25 -3.21
N ILE A 86 -3.23 5.65 -3.79
CA ILE A 86 -2.89 5.33 -5.19
C ILE A 86 -2.70 3.82 -5.36
N VAL A 87 -1.99 3.18 -4.42
CA VAL A 87 -1.78 1.73 -4.41
C VAL A 87 -3.11 0.98 -4.22
N SER A 88 -3.92 1.37 -3.24
CA SER A 88 -5.23 0.75 -3.02
C SER A 88 -6.16 0.93 -4.22
N TYR A 89 -6.13 2.09 -4.88
CA TYR A 89 -6.93 2.32 -6.07
C TYR A 89 -6.54 1.37 -7.21
N ARG A 90 -5.23 1.15 -7.47
CA ARG A 90 -4.83 0.20 -8.52
C ARG A 90 -5.09 -1.26 -8.16
N GLU A 91 -5.15 -1.59 -6.88
CA GLU A 91 -5.51 -2.93 -6.41
C GLU A 91 -7.02 -3.19 -6.57
N GLU A 92 -7.86 -2.17 -6.38
CA GLU A 92 -9.32 -2.28 -6.45
C GLU A 92 -9.86 -2.11 -7.88
N TYR A 93 -9.34 -1.13 -8.64
CA TYR A 93 -9.83 -0.76 -9.96
C TYR A 93 -8.92 -1.24 -11.11
N GLY A 94 -7.73 -1.74 -10.79
CA GLY A 94 -6.71 -2.14 -11.77
C GLY A 94 -5.72 -1.02 -12.10
N PRO A 95 -4.75 -1.28 -13.00
CA PRO A 95 -3.70 -0.31 -13.34
C PRO A 95 -4.30 0.96 -13.98
N PHE A 96 -3.66 2.10 -13.71
CA PHE A 96 -4.00 3.38 -14.30
C PHE A 96 -3.71 3.35 -15.80
N LYS A 97 -4.66 3.84 -16.60
CA LYS A 97 -4.51 3.94 -18.06
C LYS A 97 -3.95 5.29 -18.47
N SER A 98 -4.26 6.32 -17.68
CA SER A 98 -3.85 7.70 -17.91
C SER A 98 -3.38 8.33 -16.61
N ILE A 99 -2.49 9.31 -16.72
CA ILE A 99 -2.02 10.09 -15.56
C ILE A 99 -3.20 10.85 -14.92
N GLU A 100 -4.20 11.25 -15.71
CA GLU A 100 -5.41 11.92 -15.22
C GLU A 100 -6.28 11.05 -14.30
N ASP A 101 -6.20 9.72 -14.42
CA ASP A 101 -6.97 8.79 -13.58
C ASP A 101 -6.59 8.92 -12.10
N LEU A 102 -5.39 9.45 -11.82
CA LEU A 102 -4.96 9.81 -10.47
C LEU A 102 -5.91 10.81 -9.78
N LYS A 103 -6.68 11.59 -10.53
CA LYS A 103 -7.70 12.52 -9.98
C LYS A 103 -8.88 11.79 -9.35
N GLN A 104 -9.09 10.51 -9.69
CA GLN A 104 -10.12 9.67 -9.08
C GLN A 104 -9.68 9.12 -7.71
N VAL A 105 -8.39 9.19 -7.39
CA VAL A 105 -7.85 8.65 -6.14
C VAL A 105 -8.20 9.57 -4.98
N PRO A 106 -8.74 9.05 -3.85
CA PRO A 106 -9.11 9.87 -2.72
C PRO A 106 -7.89 10.58 -2.12
N GLY A 107 -7.94 11.92 -2.12
CA GLY A 107 -6.86 12.79 -1.64
C GLY A 107 -5.87 13.25 -2.72
N MET A 108 -6.03 12.81 -3.97
CA MET A 108 -5.32 13.32 -5.15
C MET A 108 -6.23 14.30 -5.90
N GLY A 109 -6.12 15.58 -5.54
CA GLY A 109 -6.81 16.66 -6.25
C GLY A 109 -6.10 17.05 -7.55
N ASN A 110 -6.83 17.74 -8.43
CA ASN A 110 -6.35 18.24 -9.72
C ASN A 110 -4.99 18.98 -9.60
N SER A 111 -4.89 19.90 -8.64
CA SER A 111 -3.69 20.71 -8.42
C SER A 111 -2.46 19.90 -8.00
N LEU A 112 -2.65 18.75 -7.34
CA LEU A 112 -1.53 17.86 -6.99
C LEU A 112 -1.08 17.06 -8.22
N VAL A 113 -2.02 16.56 -9.01
CA VAL A 113 -1.72 15.83 -10.23
C VAL A 113 -0.98 16.73 -11.21
N GLU A 114 -1.49 17.94 -11.47
CA GLU A 114 -0.88 18.93 -12.38
C GLU A 114 0.56 19.27 -12.00
N ARG A 115 0.84 19.47 -10.71
CA ARG A 115 2.19 19.80 -10.22
C ARG A 115 3.18 18.64 -10.33
N ASN A 116 2.68 17.41 -10.47
CA ASN A 116 3.48 16.20 -10.51
C ASN A 116 3.51 15.54 -11.90
N LEU A 117 2.88 16.12 -12.93
CA LEU A 117 2.87 15.57 -14.29
C LEU A 117 4.28 15.31 -14.83
N SER A 118 5.24 16.19 -14.54
CA SER A 118 6.64 16.04 -14.96
C SER A 118 7.42 14.98 -14.17
N ARG A 119 6.87 14.48 -13.06
CA ARG A 119 7.53 13.53 -12.14
C ARG A 119 6.93 12.13 -12.18
N ILE A 120 5.86 11.93 -12.95
CA ILE A 120 5.11 10.67 -12.96
C ILE A 120 5.00 10.13 -14.37
N ARG A 121 5.08 8.80 -14.47
CA ARG A 121 4.81 8.04 -15.68
C ARG A 121 3.88 6.88 -15.38
N LEU A 122 3.35 6.26 -16.42
CA LEU A 122 2.54 5.04 -16.30
C LEU A 122 3.36 3.83 -15.86
#